data_AF-A0A0F9CF71-F1
#
_entry.id   AF-A0A0F9CF71-F1
#
_cell.length_a   1.000
_cell.length_b   1.000
_cell.length_c   1.000
_cell.angle_alpha   90.00
_cell.angle_beta   90.00
_cell.angle_gamma   90.00
#
_symmetry.space_group_name_H-M   'P 1'
#
loop_
_entity.id
_entity.type
_entity.pdbx_description
1 polymer ?
#
loop_
_entity_poly.entity_id
_entity_poly.type
_entity_poly.pdbx_seq_one_letter_code
_entity_poly.pdbx_strand_id
1 'polypeptide(L)' 'AKIPSKDINFDEALSKSSHREKVEIVMPRLEAERLEYLSENFEPNDTWWGSKVTID' A
#
# COMPACT_ATOMS: atom_id res chain seq x y z
N ALA A 1 -16.64 25.62 14.80
CA ALA A 1 -15.65 24.64 14.32
C ALA A 1 -15.61 23.47 15.31
N LYS A 2 -15.42 22.23 14.84
CA LYS A 2 -15.21 21.06 15.72
C LYS A 2 -13.70 20.81 15.83
N ILE A 3 -13.17 20.77 17.05
CA ILE A 3 -11.76 20.49 17.31
C ILE A 3 -11.60 18.97 17.42
N PRO A 4 -10.63 18.35 16.73
CA PRO A 4 -10.38 16.92 16.86
C PRO A 4 -9.91 16.58 18.28
N SER A 5 -10.44 15.49 18.84
CA SER A 5 -10.01 14.92 20.12
C SER A 5 -9.04 13.76 19.90
N LYS A 6 -8.15 13.52 20.88
CA LYS A 6 -7.23 12.38 20.85
C LYS A 6 -8.01 11.06 20.86
N ASP A 7 -7.58 10.11 20.04
CA ASP A 7 -8.07 8.73 20.11
C ASP A 7 -7.46 8.03 21.33
N ILE A 8 -8.33 7.53 22.20
CA ILE A 8 -7.94 6.81 23.43
C ILE A 8 -7.33 5.44 23.14
N ASN A 9 -7.64 4.85 21.98
CA ASN A 9 -7.15 3.54 21.58
C ASN A 9 -5.87 3.62 20.74
N PHE A 10 -5.37 4.83 20.47
CA PHE A 10 -4.15 5.01 19.71
C PHE A 10 -2.93 4.61 20.55
N ASP A 11 -2.22 3.60 20.06
CA ASP A 11 -0.92 3.18 20.59
C ASP A 11 0.22 3.79 19.76
N GLU A 12 0.95 4.72 20.37
CA GLU A 12 2.07 5.41 19.75
C GLU A 12 3.25 4.47 19.44
N ALA A 13 3.49 3.47 20.28
CA ALA A 13 4.57 2.51 20.07
C ALA A 13 4.27 1.61 18.87
N LEU A 14 3.03 1.12 18.76
CA LEU A 14 2.56 0.37 17.60
C LEU A 14 2.61 1.23 16.33
N SER A 15 2.20 2.49 16.40
CA SER A 15 2.27 3.38 15.23
C SER A 15 3.71 3.57 14.75
N LYS A 16 4.67 3.70 15.67
CA LYS A 16 6.10 3.85 15.33
C LYS A 16 6.67 2.57 14.73
N SER A 17 6.34 1.40 15.28
CA SER A 17 6.81 0.11 14.74
C SER A 17 6.23 -0.15 13.35
N SER A 18 4.92 0.06 13.15
CA SER A 18 4.29 -0.07 11.84
C SER A 18 4.84 0.93 10.83
N HIS A 19 5.16 2.16 11.24
CA HIS A 19 5.81 3.12 10.34
C HIS A 19 7.19 2.64 9.92
N ARG A 20 8.01 2.14 10.86
CA ARG A 20 9.32 1.59 10.56
C ARG A 20 9.23 0.43 9.57
N GLU A 21 8.36 -0.54 9.84
CA GLU A 21 8.13 -1.69 8.94
C GLU A 21 7.73 -1.23 7.53
N LYS A 22 6.84 -0.24 7.43
CA LYS A 22 6.45 0.32 6.14
C LYS A 22 7.64 0.89 5.39
N VAL A 23 8.51 1.63 6.09
CA VAL A 23 9.66 2.29 5.47
C VAL A 23 10.75 1.31 5.08
N GLU A 24 11.08 0.37 5.96
CA GLU A 24 12.25 -0.50 5.82
C GLU A 24 11.94 -1.75 4.98
N ILE A 25 10.68 -2.21 4.96
CA ILE A 25 10.31 -3.49 4.36
C ILE A 25 9.29 -3.29 3.24
N VAL A 26 8.17 -2.63 3.54
CA VAL A 26 7.05 -2.56 2.59
C VAL A 26 7.40 -1.67 1.39
N MET A 27 7.96 -0.47 1.62
CA MET A 27 8.31 0.45 0.54
C MET A 27 9.34 -0.14 -0.44
N PRO A 28 10.47 -0.71 0.01
CA PRO A 28 11.43 -1.33 -0.91
C PRO A 28 10.83 -2.49 -1.73
N ARG A 29 10.01 -3.33 -1.10
CA ARG A 29 9.32 -4.43 -1.80
C ARG A 29 8.38 -3.89 -2.88
N LEU A 30 7.55 -2.90 -2.53
CA LEU A 30 6.61 -2.30 -3.48
C LEU A 30 7.32 -1.56 -4.62
N GLU A 31 8.49 -0.95 -4.36
CA GLU A 31 9.26 -0.31 -5.41
C GLU A 31 9.89 -1.33 -6.37
N ALA A 32 10.36 -2.48 -5.86
CA ALA A 32 10.83 -3.57 -6.70
C ALA A 32 9.69 -4.12 -7.60
N GLU A 33 8.51 -4.33 -7.02
CA GLU A 33 7.30 -4.70 -7.76
C GLU A 33 6.91 -3.64 -8.80
N ARG A 34 6.97 -2.35 -8.45
CA ARG A 34 6.68 -1.25 -9.40
C ARG A 34 7.61 -1.28 -10.61
N LEU A 35 8.90 -1.55 -10.40
CA LEU A 35 9.87 -1.67 -11.50
C LEU A 35 9.57 -2.87 -12.39
N GLU A 36 9.16 -4.00 -11.80
CA GLU A 36 8.73 -5.18 -12.56
C GLU A 36 7.50 -4.85 -13.42
N TYR A 37 6.48 -4.21 -12.85
CA TYR A 37 5.23 -3.88 -13.54
C TYR A 37 5.40 -2.87 -14.69
N LEU A 38 6.48 -2.09 -14.65
CA LEU A 38 6.83 -1.12 -15.68
C LEU A 38 7.89 -1.63 -16.65
N SER A 39 8.34 -2.88 -16.51
CA SER A 39 9.28 -3.48 -17.45
C SER A 39 8.60 -3.78 -18.78
N GLU A 40 9.37 -3.75 -19.87
CA GLU A 40 8.85 -3.98 -21.24
C GLU A 40 8.25 -5.38 -21.43
N ASN A 41 8.65 -6.33 -20.57
CA ASN A 41 8.23 -7.73 -20.65
C ASN A 41 7.20 -8.09 -19.59
N PHE A 42 6.64 -7.10 -18.88
CA PHE A 42 5.64 -7.37 -17.88
C PHE A 42 4.32 -7.82 -18.52
N GLU A 43 3.89 -9.02 -18.17
CA GLU A 43 2.58 -9.55 -18.55
C GLU A 43 1.69 -9.68 -17.30
N PRO A 44 0.62 -8.88 -17.18
CA PRO A 44 -0.32 -9.04 -16.07
C PRO A 44 -1.02 -10.40 -16.16
N ASN A 45 -1.21 -11.08 -15.03
CA ASN A 45 -2.05 -12.28 -15.00
C ASN A 45 -3.53 -11.93 -15.30
N ASP A 46 -4.34 -12.94 -15.63
CA ASP A 46 -5.76 -12.79 -16.02
C ASP A 46 -6.62 -11.99 -15.03
N THR A 47 -6.20 -11.88 -13.77
CA THR A 47 -6.92 -11.20 -12.69
C THR A 47 -6.20 -9.96 -12.16
N TRP A 48 -5.16 -9.48 -12.85
CA TRP A 48 -4.29 -8.40 -12.40
C TRP A 48 -5.04 -7.12 -11.98
N TRP A 49 -6.07 -6.77 -12.74
CA TRP A 49 -6.90 -5.60 -12.49
C TRP A 49 -8.01 -5.82 -11.47
N GLY A 50 -8.08 -7.00 -10.84
CA GLY A 50 -8.96 -7.26 -9.71
C GLY A 50 -10.39 -6.79 -9.96
N SER A 51 -11.07 -7.38 -10.95
CA SER A 51 -12.51 -7.31 -11.16
C SER A 51 -13.15 -5.92 -11.32
N LYS A 52 -13.27 -5.46 -12.57
CA LYS A 52 -14.57 -5.04 -13.15
C LYS A 52 -14.45 -5.10 -14.66
N VAL A 53 -15.18 -6.02 -15.29
CA VAL A 53 -15.53 -5.88 -16.69
C VAL A 53 -16.46 -4.66 -16.74
N THR A 54 -15.97 -3.51 -17.17
CA THR A 54 -16.85 -2.44 -17.64
C THR A 54 -17.42 -2.90 -18.97
N ILE A 55 -18.69 -3.32 -18.94
CA ILE A 55 -19.51 -3.43 -20.15
C ILE A 55 -19.92 -1.99 -20.49
N ASP A 56 -19.50 -1.52 -21.65
CA ASP A 56 -19.98 -0.26 -22.26
C ASP A 56 -21.42 -0.39 -22.72
#